data_AF-A0A512UNL3-F1
#
_entry.id   AF-A0A512UNL3-F1
#
_cell.length_a   1.000
_cell.length_b   1.000
_cell.length_c   1.000
_cell.angle_alpha   90.00
_cell.angle_beta   90.00
_cell.angle_gamma   90.00
#
_symmetry.space_group_name_H-M   'P 1'
#
loop_
_entity.id
_entity.type
_entity.pdbx_description
1 polymer ?
#
loop_
_entity_poly.entity_id
_entity_poly.type
_entity_poly.pdbx_seq_one_letter_code
_entity_poly.pdbx_strand_id
1 'polypeptide(L)'
;MDRSYQLDTSAPENVMAADYQLALKIFMNKDIARSFGMVRKLQPAVFRSFCRGFVSEPLFSKITTLYLTEVGLLLKPEEAGETLPIPQNEKEALANSLKTNVIFDQISHIYGSVADAPSELIFHLFLVYYTCRHEIDTEKTSFVLDKFISTYHQLEFQRREKDRHLKRWFDMFVLNVLPDAGDFATAFAIADANPSFGGSDTVSKLKEVQDVKNKEILAAQKKKNDVQAQEAKRLAAEKEQHKKETDEKSLKYRTLKQIQADQESRGSSRGTSVSKESSVSPPTLDRVRERLLHYYSISKSILQNNSPVILAVIVLVFIGGKFARARKVNLKQKLRDTLSMAFKVTYV
;
A
#
# COMPACT_ATOMS: atom_id res chain seq x y z
N MET A 1 -48.09 20.46 -10.94
CA MET A 1 -47.58 21.54 -10.05
C MET A 1 -46.38 20.97 -9.35
N ASP A 2 -45.18 21.23 -9.87
CA ASP A 2 -43.93 21.03 -9.13
C ASP A 2 -43.02 22.19 -9.50
N ARG A 3 -43.12 23.26 -8.70
CA ARG A 3 -42.18 24.39 -8.76
C ARG A 3 -40.92 23.93 -8.05
N SER A 4 -39.99 23.36 -8.81
CA SER A 4 -38.60 23.28 -8.38
C SER A 4 -38.12 24.71 -8.13
N TYR A 5 -37.98 25.08 -6.86
CA TYR A 5 -37.29 26.29 -6.46
C TYR A 5 -35.83 26.17 -6.91
N GLN A 6 -35.55 26.58 -8.15
CA GLN A 6 -34.22 27.02 -8.52
C GLN A 6 -33.96 28.25 -7.66
N LEU A 7 -33.21 28.07 -6.57
CA LEU A 7 -32.63 29.18 -5.82
C LEU A 7 -31.72 29.94 -6.78
N ASP A 8 -32.26 30.99 -7.40
CA ASP A 8 -31.51 32.11 -7.95
C ASP A 8 -30.84 32.87 -6.79
N THR A 9 -29.95 32.21 -6.06
CA THR A 9 -29.17 32.84 -5.01
C THR A 9 -27.87 33.37 -5.61
N SER A 10 -27.94 34.54 -6.22
CA SER A 10 -26.77 35.41 -6.31
C SER A 10 -26.48 35.94 -4.91
N ALA A 11 -25.85 35.12 -4.06
CA ALA A 11 -25.41 35.60 -2.75
C ALA A 11 -24.41 36.75 -2.97
N PRO A 12 -24.52 37.87 -2.24
CA PRO A 12 -23.61 39.00 -2.38
C PRO A 12 -22.15 38.56 -2.18
N GLU A 13 -21.22 39.17 -2.91
CA GLU A 13 -19.78 38.84 -2.83
C GLU A 13 -19.25 38.85 -1.38
N ASN A 14 -19.69 39.81 -0.57
CA ASN A 14 -19.32 39.92 0.84
C ASN A 14 -19.73 38.70 1.68
N VAL A 15 -20.89 38.09 1.38
CA VAL A 15 -21.36 36.88 2.07
C VAL A 15 -20.49 35.70 1.67
N MET A 16 -20.21 35.53 0.37
CA MET A 16 -19.33 34.48 -0.12
C MET A 16 -17.91 34.61 0.42
N ALA A 17 -17.40 35.84 0.55
CA ALA A 17 -16.09 36.11 1.15
C ALA A 17 -16.07 35.74 2.65
N ALA A 18 -17.13 36.05 3.40
CA ALA A 18 -17.23 35.68 4.81
C ALA A 18 -17.30 34.15 4.99
N ASP A 19 -18.10 33.46 4.17
CA ASP A 19 -18.21 32.00 4.17
C ASP A 19 -16.87 31.35 3.82
N TYR A 20 -16.14 31.89 2.84
CA TYR A 20 -14.78 31.46 2.51
C TYR A 20 -13.82 31.61 3.68
N GLN A 21 -13.82 32.76 4.37
CA GLN A 21 -12.94 32.99 5.52
C GLN A 21 -13.25 32.03 6.68
N LEU A 22 -14.53 31.74 6.91
CA LEU A 22 -14.95 30.78 7.92
C LEU A 22 -14.50 29.36 7.56
N ALA A 23 -14.72 28.94 6.31
CA ALA A 23 -14.24 27.64 5.81
C ALA A 23 -12.71 27.53 5.93
N LEU A 24 -11.97 28.53 5.46
CA LEU A 24 -10.51 28.58 5.55
C LEU A 24 -10.04 28.48 7.01
N LYS A 25 -10.68 29.17 7.95
CA LYS A 25 -10.34 29.08 9.37
C LYS A 25 -10.56 27.67 9.93
N ILE A 26 -11.65 27.01 9.54
CA ILE A 26 -11.96 25.64 9.95
C ILE A 26 -10.93 24.67 9.34
N PHE A 27 -10.58 24.84 8.07
CA PHE A 27 -9.54 24.09 7.38
C PHE A 27 -8.17 24.24 8.05
N MET A 28 -7.76 25.46 8.41
CA MET A 28 -6.52 25.73 9.14
C MET A 28 -6.49 25.09 10.54
N ASN A 29 -7.65 24.90 11.16
CA ASN A 29 -7.81 24.15 12.40
C ASN A 29 -7.86 22.63 12.20
N LYS A 30 -7.60 22.14 10.98
CA LYS A 30 -7.59 20.72 10.57
C LYS A 30 -8.94 20.02 10.61
N ASP A 31 -10.04 20.75 10.74
CA ASP A 31 -11.39 20.15 10.64
C ASP A 31 -11.82 20.10 9.15
N ILE A 32 -11.18 19.23 8.39
CA ILE A 32 -11.34 19.17 6.91
C ILE A 32 -12.77 18.79 6.53
N ALA A 33 -13.40 17.85 7.25
CA ALA A 33 -14.76 17.40 6.95
C ALA A 33 -15.78 18.55 7.07
N ARG A 34 -15.67 19.37 8.12
CA ARG A 34 -16.56 20.52 8.31
C ARG A 34 -16.27 21.64 7.31
N SER A 35 -15.00 21.92 7.04
CA SER A 35 -14.62 22.90 6.02
C SER A 35 -15.19 22.50 4.65
N PHE A 36 -15.01 21.23 4.27
CA PHE A 36 -15.50 20.71 3.01
C PHE A 36 -17.01 20.76 2.89
N GLY A 37 -17.74 20.47 3.96
CA GLY A 37 -19.19 20.65 4.00
C GLY A 37 -19.65 22.07 3.64
N MET A 38 -18.84 23.09 3.95
CA MET A 38 -19.08 24.48 3.57
C MET A 38 -18.63 24.76 2.13
N VAL A 39 -17.37 24.45 1.81
CA VAL A 39 -16.78 24.79 0.50
C VAL A 39 -17.46 24.06 -0.65
N ARG A 40 -17.91 22.81 -0.44
CA ARG A 40 -18.70 22.04 -1.41
C ARG A 40 -20.01 22.73 -1.82
N LYS A 41 -20.61 23.51 -0.92
CA LYS A 41 -21.81 24.31 -1.22
C LYS A 41 -21.44 25.66 -1.86
N LEU A 42 -20.33 26.24 -1.43
CA LEU A 42 -19.85 27.53 -1.90
C LEU A 42 -19.32 27.47 -3.34
N GLN A 43 -18.64 26.38 -3.74
CA GLN A 43 -18.00 26.28 -5.07
C GLN A 43 -19.01 26.39 -6.24
N PRO A 44 -20.15 25.66 -6.25
CA PRO A 44 -21.13 25.83 -7.33
C PRO A 44 -21.80 27.20 -7.32
N ALA A 45 -21.97 27.81 -6.13
CA ALA A 45 -22.54 29.14 -5.99
C ALA A 45 -21.60 30.22 -6.54
N VAL A 46 -20.31 30.16 -6.20
CA VAL A 46 -19.32 31.13 -6.70
C VAL A 46 -19.14 31.02 -8.21
N PHE A 47 -19.18 29.81 -8.77
CA PHE A 47 -19.12 29.60 -10.21
C PHE A 47 -20.26 30.34 -10.94
N ARG A 48 -21.52 30.13 -10.51
CA ARG A 48 -22.68 30.81 -11.11
C ARG A 48 -22.61 32.33 -10.95
N SER A 49 -22.20 32.82 -9.79
CA SER A 49 -22.08 34.26 -9.54
C SER A 49 -20.94 34.89 -10.34
N PHE A 50 -19.83 34.19 -10.54
CA PHE A 50 -18.71 34.65 -11.37
C PHE A 50 -19.12 34.75 -12.84
N CYS A 51 -19.79 33.73 -13.39
CA CYS A 51 -20.31 33.78 -14.77
C CYS A 51 -21.28 34.93 -15.02
N ARG A 52 -21.99 35.40 -13.97
CA ARG A 52 -22.90 36.55 -14.03
C ARG A 52 -22.22 37.89 -13.73
N GLY A 53 -20.91 37.91 -13.44
CA GLY A 53 -20.14 39.11 -13.12
C GLY A 53 -20.37 39.69 -11.72
N PHE A 54 -20.94 38.92 -10.79
CA PHE A 54 -21.25 39.37 -9.42
C PHE A 54 -20.13 39.12 -8.41
N VAL A 55 -19.06 38.42 -8.82
CA VAL A 55 -17.94 38.05 -7.95
C VAL A 55 -16.64 38.35 -8.67
N SER A 56 -15.64 38.83 -7.93
CA SER A 56 -14.30 39.08 -8.45
C SER A 56 -13.50 37.79 -8.71
N GLU A 57 -12.62 37.84 -9.71
CA GLU A 57 -11.74 36.71 -10.07
C GLU A 57 -10.85 36.22 -8.92
N PRO A 58 -10.26 37.12 -8.07
CA PRO A 58 -9.47 36.67 -6.93
C PRO A 58 -10.28 35.87 -5.91
N LEU A 59 -11.56 36.21 -5.69
CA LEU A 59 -12.41 35.47 -4.76
C LEU A 59 -12.82 34.11 -5.35
N PHE A 60 -13.21 34.08 -6.63
CA PHE A 60 -13.48 32.84 -7.35
C PHE A 60 -12.29 31.88 -7.30
N SER A 61 -11.08 32.41 -7.55
CA SER A 61 -9.85 31.62 -7.55
C SER A 61 -9.58 31.03 -6.17
N LYS A 62 -9.68 31.83 -5.10
CA LYS A 62 -9.49 31.37 -3.72
C LYS A 62 -10.44 30.26 -3.30
N ILE A 63 -11.74 30.43 -3.57
CA ILE A 63 -12.76 29.43 -3.22
C ILE A 63 -12.53 28.13 -3.99
N THR A 64 -12.24 28.22 -5.28
CA THR A 64 -12.01 27.05 -6.14
C THR A 64 -10.70 26.34 -5.75
N THR A 65 -9.63 27.07 -5.45
CA THR A 65 -8.37 26.51 -4.95
C THR A 65 -8.56 25.76 -3.62
N LEU A 66 -9.31 26.34 -2.67
CA LEU A 66 -9.61 25.67 -1.40
C LEU A 66 -10.42 24.39 -1.64
N TYR A 67 -11.44 24.46 -2.51
CA TYR A 67 -12.23 23.29 -2.90
C TYR A 67 -11.35 22.17 -3.46
N LEU A 68 -10.49 22.49 -4.44
CA LEU A 68 -9.58 21.53 -5.06
C LEU A 68 -8.62 20.91 -4.03
N THR A 69 -8.05 21.74 -3.16
CA THR A 69 -7.13 21.30 -2.11
C THR A 69 -7.81 20.30 -1.18
N GLU A 70 -9.02 20.59 -0.72
CA GLU A 70 -9.78 19.70 0.14
C GLU A 70 -10.17 18.42 -0.59
N VAL A 71 -10.62 18.47 -1.85
CA VAL A 71 -10.88 17.26 -2.66
C VAL A 71 -9.63 16.35 -2.71
N GLY A 72 -8.45 16.92 -2.94
CA GLY A 72 -7.20 16.16 -2.95
C GLY A 72 -6.91 15.45 -1.62
N LEU A 73 -7.06 16.17 -0.50
CA LEU A 73 -6.83 15.64 0.84
C LEU A 73 -7.83 14.54 1.23
N LEU A 74 -9.09 14.70 0.81
CA LEU A 74 -10.16 13.75 1.11
C LEU A 74 -10.04 12.44 0.32
N LEU A 75 -9.54 12.51 -0.92
CA LEU A 75 -9.31 11.32 -1.74
C LEU A 75 -8.04 10.56 -1.30
N LYS A 76 -7.06 11.24 -0.67
CA LYS A 76 -5.80 10.64 -0.20
C LYS A 76 -5.52 10.95 1.29
N PRO A 77 -6.28 10.33 2.22
CA PRO A 77 -6.17 10.63 3.65
C PRO A 77 -4.82 10.22 4.27
N GLU A 78 -4.10 9.27 3.66
CA GLU A 78 -2.77 8.85 4.13
C GLU A 78 -1.74 9.98 4.12
N GLU A 79 -1.85 10.95 3.20
CA GLU A 79 -0.98 12.12 3.14
C GLU A 79 -1.37 13.21 4.16
N ALA A 80 -2.62 13.21 4.62
CA ALA A 80 -3.14 14.16 5.59
C ALA A 80 -2.80 13.79 7.05
N GLY A 81 -2.30 12.58 7.30
CA GLY A 81 -1.96 12.09 8.65
C GLY A 81 -3.16 11.83 9.56
N GLU A 82 -4.38 11.97 9.04
CA GLU A 82 -5.64 11.77 9.74
C GLU A 82 -6.51 10.80 8.93
N THR A 83 -7.04 9.77 9.59
CA THR A 83 -8.12 8.95 9.02
C THR A 83 -9.37 9.81 8.97
N LEU A 84 -9.53 10.58 7.90
CA LEU A 84 -10.73 11.37 7.63
C LEU A 84 -11.89 10.40 7.35
N PRO A 85 -12.93 10.35 8.21
CA PRO A 85 -14.01 9.40 8.05
C PRO A 85 -15.03 9.95 7.04
N ILE A 86 -14.68 9.92 5.75
CA ILE A 86 -15.65 10.20 4.69
C ILE A 86 -16.31 8.88 4.25
N PRO A 87 -17.65 8.87 4.06
CA PRO A 87 -18.33 7.71 3.51
C PRO A 87 -17.75 7.33 2.15
N GLN A 88 -17.55 6.04 1.92
CA GLN A 88 -17.01 5.52 0.65
C GLN A 88 -17.78 6.04 -0.58
N ASN A 89 -19.10 6.15 -0.49
CA ASN A 89 -19.95 6.69 -1.57
C ASN A 89 -19.59 8.15 -1.92
N GLU A 90 -19.23 8.97 -0.93
CA GLU A 90 -18.83 10.36 -1.20
C GLU A 90 -17.44 10.40 -1.83
N LYS A 91 -16.52 9.54 -1.39
CA LYS A 91 -15.19 9.40 -2.00
C LYS A 91 -15.31 9.03 -3.49
N GLU A 92 -16.15 8.06 -3.82
CA GLU A 92 -16.41 7.65 -5.20
C GLU A 92 -17.07 8.77 -6.02
N ALA A 93 -18.02 9.51 -5.45
CA ALA A 93 -18.63 10.65 -6.13
C ALA A 93 -17.61 11.75 -6.46
N LEU A 94 -16.66 12.02 -5.57
CA LEU A 94 -15.58 12.99 -5.81
C LEU A 94 -14.60 12.49 -6.87
N ALA A 95 -14.19 11.22 -6.81
CA ALA A 95 -13.33 10.63 -7.83
C ALA A 95 -14.02 10.66 -9.21
N ASN A 96 -15.31 10.36 -9.27
CA ASN A 96 -16.10 10.42 -10.50
C ASN A 96 -16.24 11.85 -11.04
N SER A 97 -16.37 12.85 -10.17
CA SER A 97 -16.39 14.27 -10.56
C SER A 97 -15.07 14.68 -11.25
N LEU A 98 -13.93 14.20 -10.75
CA LEU A 98 -12.63 14.43 -11.38
C LEU A 98 -12.50 13.69 -12.72
N LYS A 99 -12.91 12.42 -12.78
CA LYS A 99 -12.92 11.62 -14.03
C LYS A 99 -13.77 12.26 -15.13
N THR A 100 -14.91 12.82 -14.75
CA THR A 100 -15.86 13.49 -15.67
C THR A 100 -15.50 14.94 -15.99
N ASN A 101 -14.35 15.43 -15.53
CA ASN A 101 -13.85 16.77 -15.85
C ASN A 101 -14.76 17.93 -15.43
N VAL A 102 -15.63 17.78 -14.42
CA VAL A 102 -16.61 18.82 -14.07
C VAL A 102 -15.95 20.19 -13.82
N ILE A 103 -14.90 20.23 -13.00
CA ILE A 103 -14.20 21.50 -12.68
C ILE A 103 -13.34 21.98 -13.85
N PHE A 104 -12.73 21.06 -14.60
CA PHE A 104 -11.95 21.38 -15.79
C PHE A 104 -12.83 22.07 -16.85
N ASP A 105 -14.00 21.51 -17.12
CA ASP A 105 -14.97 22.04 -18.08
C ASP A 105 -15.57 23.37 -17.60
N GLN A 106 -15.81 23.53 -16.28
CA GLN A 106 -16.21 24.80 -15.69
C GLN A 106 -15.16 25.90 -15.92
N ILE A 107 -13.88 25.60 -15.66
CA ILE A 107 -12.78 26.55 -15.89
C ILE A 107 -12.67 26.87 -17.38
N SER A 108 -12.71 25.85 -18.25
CA SER A 108 -12.68 26.07 -19.71
C SER A 108 -13.88 26.90 -20.18
N HIS A 109 -15.06 26.72 -19.59
CA HIS A 109 -16.25 27.50 -19.94
C HIS A 109 -16.09 28.98 -19.59
N ILE A 110 -15.47 29.29 -18.45
CA ILE A 110 -15.25 30.67 -17.99
C ILE A 110 -14.18 31.37 -18.84
N TYR A 111 -13.04 30.72 -19.06
CA TYR A 111 -11.85 31.35 -19.66
C TYR A 111 -11.68 31.03 -21.16
N GLY A 112 -12.59 30.24 -21.76
CA GLY A 112 -12.46 29.70 -23.11
C GLY A 112 -11.56 28.46 -23.16
N SER A 113 -10.34 28.57 -22.65
CA SER A 113 -9.43 27.44 -22.41
C SER A 113 -8.94 27.43 -20.96
N VAL A 114 -8.60 26.23 -20.46
CA VAL A 114 -7.93 26.07 -19.16
C VAL A 114 -6.56 26.75 -19.15
N ALA A 115 -5.87 26.87 -20.28
CA ALA A 115 -4.57 27.53 -20.37
C ALA A 115 -4.63 29.05 -20.12
N ASP A 116 -5.79 29.66 -20.36
CA ASP A 116 -6.01 31.10 -20.18
C ASP A 116 -6.38 31.47 -18.73
N ALA A 117 -6.74 30.48 -17.91
CA ALA A 117 -7.07 30.68 -16.51
C ALA A 117 -5.87 31.19 -15.68
N PRO A 118 -6.13 31.78 -14.50
CA PRO A 118 -5.07 32.12 -13.54
C PRO A 118 -4.18 30.91 -13.24
N SER A 119 -2.86 31.11 -13.32
CA SER A 119 -1.88 30.02 -13.16
C SER A 119 -1.98 29.30 -11.82
N GLU A 120 -2.46 29.97 -10.77
CA GLU A 120 -2.78 29.37 -9.48
C GLU A 120 -3.86 28.28 -9.60
N LEU A 121 -4.94 28.54 -10.35
CA LEU A 121 -6.02 27.57 -10.57
C LEU A 121 -5.54 26.39 -11.41
N ILE A 122 -4.78 26.68 -12.47
CA ILE A 122 -4.18 25.65 -13.32
C ILE A 122 -3.31 24.73 -12.44
N PHE A 123 -2.40 25.30 -11.65
CA PHE A 123 -1.53 24.52 -10.77
C PHE A 123 -2.31 23.61 -9.82
N HIS A 124 -3.30 24.15 -9.09
CA HIS A 124 -4.05 23.34 -8.11
C HIS A 124 -4.94 22.28 -8.78
N LEU A 125 -5.54 22.59 -9.93
CA LEU A 125 -6.34 21.61 -10.68
C LEU A 125 -5.49 20.41 -11.09
N PHE A 126 -4.34 20.66 -11.69
CA PHE A 126 -3.42 19.62 -12.14
C PHE A 126 -2.73 18.91 -10.97
N LEU A 127 -2.48 19.60 -9.86
CA LEU A 127 -1.98 18.99 -8.64
C LEU A 127 -2.97 17.95 -8.12
N VAL A 128 -4.26 18.26 -8.08
CA VAL A 128 -5.30 17.30 -7.66
C VAL A 128 -5.36 16.11 -8.61
N TYR A 129 -5.35 16.35 -9.93
CA TYR A 129 -5.32 15.25 -10.91
C TYR A 129 -4.12 14.33 -10.70
N TYR A 130 -2.93 14.89 -10.50
CA TYR A 130 -1.72 14.12 -10.30
C TYR A 130 -1.68 13.37 -8.96
N THR A 131 -2.08 14.02 -7.86
CA THR A 131 -2.09 13.42 -6.52
C THR A 131 -3.13 12.30 -6.41
N CYS A 132 -4.29 12.48 -7.05
CA CYS A 132 -5.40 11.52 -7.05
C CYS A 132 -5.37 10.56 -8.25
N ARG A 133 -4.27 10.50 -9.01
CA ARG A 133 -4.15 9.68 -10.22
C ARG A 133 -4.55 8.22 -10.02
N HIS A 134 -4.23 7.62 -8.88
CA HIS A 134 -4.55 6.21 -8.60
C HIS A 134 -6.06 5.94 -8.46
N GLU A 135 -6.84 6.96 -8.10
CA GLU A 135 -8.29 6.88 -7.99
C GLU A 135 -8.98 7.22 -9.34
N ILE A 136 -8.27 7.94 -10.22
CA ILE A 136 -8.80 8.52 -11.47
C ILE A 136 -8.40 7.71 -12.70
N ASP A 137 -7.12 7.34 -12.82
CA ASP A 137 -6.60 6.52 -13.91
C ASP A 137 -7.12 5.09 -13.78
N THR A 138 -7.77 4.60 -14.83
CA THR A 138 -8.02 3.17 -15.01
C THR A 138 -6.77 2.51 -15.60
N GLU A 139 -6.57 1.22 -15.33
CA GLU A 139 -5.34 0.44 -15.61
C GLU A 139 -4.75 0.53 -17.04
N LYS A 140 -5.45 1.15 -18.00
CA LYS A 140 -5.06 1.20 -19.43
C LYS A 140 -4.98 2.59 -20.05
N THR A 141 -5.41 3.67 -19.37
CA THR A 141 -5.44 5.01 -19.96
C THR A 141 -4.69 6.00 -19.08
N SER A 142 -3.69 6.65 -19.65
CA SER A 142 -2.90 7.72 -19.03
C SER A 142 -3.67 9.05 -19.02
N PHE A 143 -4.89 9.04 -18.47
CA PHE A 143 -5.81 10.16 -18.49
C PHE A 143 -5.16 11.43 -17.93
N VAL A 144 -4.44 11.32 -16.82
CA VAL A 144 -3.70 12.45 -16.23
C VAL A 144 -2.63 12.97 -17.20
N LEU A 145 -1.81 12.09 -17.78
CA LEU A 145 -0.75 12.49 -18.73
C LEU A 145 -1.32 13.24 -19.95
N ASP A 146 -2.41 12.74 -20.52
CA ASP A 146 -3.06 13.34 -21.70
C ASP A 146 -3.54 14.76 -21.41
N LYS A 147 -4.05 15.00 -20.19
CA LYS A 147 -4.43 16.34 -19.73
C LYS A 147 -3.23 17.27 -19.63
N PHE A 148 -2.11 16.79 -19.08
CA PHE A 148 -0.90 17.61 -18.99
C PHE A 148 -0.34 17.96 -20.38
N ILE A 149 -0.27 17.00 -21.29
CA ILE A 149 0.22 17.22 -22.66
C ILE A 149 -0.67 18.21 -23.41
N SER A 150 -2.00 18.01 -23.38
CA SER A 150 -2.94 18.88 -24.08
C SER A 150 -2.89 20.33 -23.59
N THR A 151 -2.73 20.55 -22.28
CA THR A 151 -2.59 21.90 -21.71
C THR A 151 -1.20 22.49 -21.94
N TYR A 152 -0.12 21.69 -21.89
CA TYR A 152 1.25 22.15 -22.17
C TYR A 152 1.34 22.88 -23.51
N HIS A 153 0.74 22.33 -24.57
CA HIS A 153 0.78 22.92 -25.91
C HIS A 153 -0.02 24.23 -26.04
N GLN A 154 -0.92 24.51 -25.10
CA GLN A 154 -1.75 25.72 -25.09
C GLN A 154 -1.17 26.82 -24.17
N LEU A 155 -0.21 26.48 -23.31
CA LEU A 155 0.37 27.42 -22.35
C LEU A 155 1.43 28.33 -22.99
N GLU A 156 1.28 29.64 -22.77
CA GLU A 156 2.26 30.64 -23.20
C GLU A 156 3.35 30.87 -22.14
N PHE A 157 4.39 30.04 -22.15
CA PHE A 157 5.51 30.15 -21.19
C PHE A 157 6.29 31.47 -21.34
N GLN A 158 6.56 31.92 -22.57
CA GLN A 158 7.41 33.10 -22.83
C GLN A 158 6.88 34.41 -22.23
N ARG A 159 5.56 34.56 -22.08
CA ARG A 159 4.96 35.79 -21.52
C ARG A 159 4.88 35.78 -20.00
N ARG A 160 5.09 34.62 -19.35
CA ARG A 160 4.81 34.40 -17.92
C ARG A 160 6.03 33.91 -17.14
N GLU A 161 7.24 34.25 -17.55
CA GLU A 161 8.50 33.70 -16.99
C GLU A 161 8.68 33.85 -15.47
N LYS A 162 8.07 34.88 -14.87
CA LYS A 162 8.14 35.15 -13.42
C LYS A 162 7.01 34.50 -12.62
N ASP A 163 6.12 33.76 -13.28
CA ASP A 163 4.97 33.15 -12.63
C ASP A 163 5.39 31.90 -11.84
N ARG A 164 5.30 32.02 -10.50
CA ARG A 164 5.64 30.95 -9.56
C ARG A 164 4.76 29.71 -9.73
N HIS A 165 3.47 29.88 -10.01
CA HIS A 165 2.53 28.75 -10.11
C HIS A 165 2.71 28.02 -11.43
N LEU A 166 2.94 28.76 -12.51
CA LEU A 166 3.28 28.15 -13.79
C LEU A 166 4.61 27.39 -13.73
N LYS A 167 5.62 27.92 -13.03
CA LYS A 167 6.88 27.20 -12.79
C LYS A 167 6.67 25.91 -12.01
N ARG A 168 5.86 25.94 -10.95
CA ARG A 168 5.52 24.74 -10.17
C ARG A 168 4.76 23.71 -10.99
N TRP A 169 3.85 24.15 -11.86
CA TRP A 169 3.14 23.27 -12.79
C TRP A 169 4.11 22.63 -13.79
N PHE A 170 5.02 23.42 -14.36
CA PHE A 170 6.06 22.93 -15.26
C PHE A 170 6.98 21.91 -14.58
N ASP A 171 7.47 22.23 -13.38
CA ASP A 171 8.32 21.33 -12.59
C ASP A 171 7.57 20.02 -12.28
N MET A 172 6.28 20.08 -11.94
CA MET A 172 5.45 18.89 -11.72
C MET A 172 5.31 18.05 -13.00
N PHE A 173 5.09 18.68 -14.14
CA PHE A 173 4.97 17.97 -15.41
C PHE A 173 6.28 17.27 -15.81
N VAL A 174 7.40 17.99 -15.75
CA VAL A 174 8.71 17.52 -16.22
C VAL A 174 9.38 16.58 -15.23
N LEU A 175 9.30 16.84 -13.93
CA LEU A 175 10.03 16.06 -12.91
C LEU A 175 9.22 14.91 -12.33
N ASN A 176 7.88 14.95 -12.45
CA ASN A 176 7.02 13.95 -11.84
C ASN A 176 6.17 13.20 -12.87
N VAL A 177 5.32 13.90 -13.62
CA VAL A 177 4.32 13.27 -14.51
C VAL A 177 4.98 12.47 -15.64
N LEU A 178 5.89 13.08 -16.40
CA LEU A 178 6.59 12.41 -17.51
C LEU A 178 7.51 11.26 -17.02
N PRO A 179 8.32 11.45 -15.97
CA PRO A 179 9.10 10.35 -15.37
C PRO A 179 8.25 9.19 -14.84
N ASP A 180 7.08 9.46 -14.24
CA ASP A 180 6.17 8.41 -13.79
C ASP A 180 5.56 7.61 -14.96
N ALA A 181 5.39 8.24 -16.12
CA ALA A 181 5.03 7.58 -17.37
C ALA A 181 6.22 6.87 -18.06
N GLY A 182 7.45 7.05 -17.56
CA GLY A 182 8.68 6.52 -18.15
C GLY A 182 9.21 7.32 -19.35
N ASP A 183 8.60 8.44 -19.70
CA ASP A 183 9.00 9.27 -20.85
C ASP A 183 10.01 10.36 -20.45
N PHE A 184 11.22 9.92 -20.12
CA PHE A 184 12.33 10.82 -19.80
C PHE A 184 12.81 11.61 -21.02
N ALA A 185 12.71 11.04 -22.23
CA ALA A 185 13.17 11.70 -23.45
C ALA A 185 12.40 12.99 -23.70
N THR A 186 11.06 12.94 -23.60
CA THR A 186 10.22 14.13 -23.72
C THR A 186 10.46 15.10 -22.57
N ALA A 187 10.69 14.61 -21.34
CA ALA A 187 10.98 15.47 -20.20
C ALA A 187 12.28 16.29 -20.41
N PHE A 188 13.35 15.68 -20.91
CA PHE A 188 14.59 16.39 -21.26
C PHE A 188 14.36 17.38 -22.41
N ALA A 189 13.66 16.96 -23.47
CA ALA A 189 13.38 17.85 -24.61
C ALA A 189 12.59 19.09 -24.21
N ILE A 190 11.60 18.95 -23.31
CA ILE A 190 10.79 20.07 -22.81
C ILE A 190 11.61 20.98 -21.89
N ALA A 191 12.46 20.41 -21.03
CA ALA A 191 13.36 21.17 -20.17
C ALA A 191 14.36 22.02 -20.98
N ASP A 192 14.88 21.48 -22.08
CA ASP A 192 15.80 22.18 -22.97
C ASP A 192 15.09 23.23 -23.84
N ALA A 193 13.86 22.94 -24.30
CA ALA A 193 13.08 23.84 -25.15
C ALA A 193 12.56 25.09 -24.42
N ASN A 194 12.49 25.08 -23.09
CA ASN A 194 11.99 26.21 -22.28
C ASN A 194 13.04 26.72 -21.28
N PRO A 195 14.07 27.46 -21.69
CA PRO A 195 15.16 27.87 -20.81
C PRO A 195 14.75 28.74 -19.60
N SER A 196 13.61 29.42 -19.66
CA SER A 196 13.13 30.29 -18.59
C SER A 196 12.54 29.50 -17.40
N PHE A 197 11.99 28.31 -17.68
CA PHE A 197 11.42 27.41 -16.68
C PHE A 197 12.29 26.19 -16.44
N GLY A 198 12.69 25.55 -17.53
CA GLY A 198 13.75 24.57 -17.62
C GLY A 198 15.14 25.20 -17.58
N GLY A 199 16.16 24.41 -17.90
CA GLY A 199 17.56 24.79 -17.75
C GLY A 199 18.36 23.82 -16.90
N SER A 200 19.59 24.20 -16.54
CA SER A 200 20.59 23.33 -15.89
C SER A 200 20.06 22.65 -14.63
N ASP A 201 19.35 23.40 -13.79
CA ASP A 201 18.88 22.91 -12.49
C ASP A 201 17.78 21.86 -12.67
N THR A 202 16.84 22.10 -13.58
CA THR A 202 15.76 21.15 -13.90
C THR A 202 16.32 19.90 -14.55
N VAL A 203 17.27 20.03 -15.47
CA VAL A 203 17.96 18.90 -16.12
C VAL A 203 18.76 18.09 -15.08
N SER A 204 19.43 18.74 -14.13
CA SER A 204 20.14 18.06 -13.05
C SER A 204 19.18 17.24 -12.17
N LYS A 205 18.07 17.85 -11.74
CA LYS A 205 17.03 17.15 -10.98
C LYS A 205 16.42 16.00 -11.77
N LEU A 206 16.19 16.18 -13.07
CA LEU A 206 15.64 15.13 -13.92
C LEU A 206 16.57 13.92 -14.04
N LYS A 207 17.89 14.15 -14.11
CA LYS A 207 18.90 13.07 -14.03
C LYS A 207 18.86 12.36 -12.68
N GLU A 208 18.76 13.09 -11.58
CA GLU A 208 18.63 12.50 -10.24
C GLU A 208 17.37 11.62 -10.14
N VAL A 209 16.23 12.10 -10.65
CA VAL A 209 14.97 11.34 -10.70
C VAL A 209 15.13 10.08 -11.56
N GLN A 210 15.78 10.20 -12.72
CA GLN A 210 16.05 9.06 -13.60
C GLN A 210 16.92 8.00 -12.91
N ASP A 211 17.97 8.42 -12.20
CA ASP A 211 18.85 7.53 -11.45
C ASP A 211 18.12 6.81 -10.31
N VAL A 212 17.25 7.52 -9.59
CA VAL A 212 16.41 6.92 -8.53
C VAL A 212 15.47 5.88 -9.12
N LYS A 213 14.75 6.20 -10.20
CA LYS A 213 13.83 5.27 -10.88
C LYS A 213 14.57 4.04 -11.42
N ASN A 214 15.75 4.22 -12.02
CA ASN A 214 16.58 3.11 -12.48
C ASN A 214 17.01 2.20 -11.32
N LYS A 215 17.41 2.77 -10.18
CA LYS A 215 17.75 2.00 -8.97
C LYS A 215 16.54 1.25 -8.43
N GLU A 216 15.35 1.85 -8.42
CA GLU A 216 14.11 1.21 -8.00
C GLU A 216 13.72 0.03 -8.91
N ILE A 217 13.81 0.20 -10.23
CA ILE A 217 13.55 -0.87 -11.21
C ILE A 217 14.53 -2.03 -10.99
N LEU A 218 15.82 -1.74 -10.85
CA LEU A 218 16.84 -2.76 -10.59
C LEU A 218 16.61 -3.47 -9.24
N ALA A 219 16.22 -2.73 -8.19
CA ALA A 219 15.91 -3.31 -6.89
C ALA A 219 14.65 -4.19 -6.92
N ALA A 220 13.60 -3.76 -7.63
CA ALA A 220 12.38 -4.52 -7.82
C ALA A 220 12.65 -5.82 -8.61
N GLN A 221 13.49 -5.75 -9.65
CA GLN A 221 13.87 -6.91 -10.44
C GLN A 221 14.73 -7.90 -9.64
N LYS A 222 15.67 -7.41 -8.82
CA LYS A 222 16.42 -8.27 -7.87
C LYS A 222 15.49 -8.98 -6.90
N LYS A 223 14.56 -8.26 -6.26
CA LYS A 223 13.57 -8.86 -5.34
C LYS A 223 12.72 -9.92 -6.04
N LYS A 224 12.25 -9.66 -7.27
CA LYS A 224 11.47 -10.62 -8.05
C LYS A 224 12.28 -11.88 -8.37
N ASN A 225 13.53 -11.71 -8.78
CA ASN A 225 14.44 -12.83 -9.06
C ASN A 225 14.76 -13.64 -7.79
N ASP A 226 14.94 -12.99 -6.65
CA ASP A 226 15.20 -13.64 -5.36
C ASP A 226 14.00 -14.47 -4.90
N VAL A 227 12.77 -13.92 -5.03
CA VAL A 227 11.53 -14.66 -4.72
C VAL A 227 11.37 -15.86 -5.66
N GLN A 228 11.58 -15.68 -6.96
CA GLN A 228 11.52 -16.78 -7.93
C GLN A 228 12.58 -17.85 -7.66
N ALA A 229 13.80 -17.46 -7.27
CA ALA A 229 14.86 -18.39 -6.92
C ALA A 229 14.55 -19.16 -5.62
N GLN A 230 13.92 -18.52 -4.63
CA GLN A 230 13.46 -19.20 -3.41
C GLN A 230 12.34 -20.20 -3.69
N GLU A 231 11.35 -19.82 -4.50
CA GLU A 231 10.26 -20.72 -4.92
C GLU A 231 10.80 -21.91 -5.72
N ALA A 232 11.72 -21.69 -6.66
CA ALA A 232 12.37 -22.75 -7.43
C ALA A 232 13.16 -23.72 -6.53
N LYS A 233 13.89 -23.19 -5.53
CA LYS A 233 14.59 -24.02 -4.53
C LYS A 233 13.63 -24.85 -3.69
N ARG A 234 12.50 -24.28 -3.27
CA ARG A 234 11.47 -25.01 -2.50
C ARG A 234 10.86 -26.14 -3.33
N LEU A 235 10.49 -25.87 -4.57
CA LEU A 235 9.95 -26.87 -5.50
C LEU A 235 10.96 -27.98 -5.83
N ALA A 236 12.25 -27.63 -5.97
CA ALA A 236 13.30 -28.62 -6.18
C ALA A 236 13.48 -29.54 -4.96
N ALA A 237 13.47 -28.98 -3.75
CA ALA A 237 13.57 -29.75 -2.50
C ALA A 237 12.35 -30.68 -2.30
N GLU A 238 11.12 -30.22 -2.59
CA GLU A 238 9.92 -31.06 -2.54
C GLU A 238 9.97 -32.21 -3.55
N LYS A 239 10.44 -31.97 -4.78
CA LYS A 239 10.63 -33.03 -5.79
C LYS A 239 11.68 -34.06 -5.35
N GLU A 240 12.77 -33.61 -4.74
CA GLU A 240 13.83 -34.50 -4.27
C GLU A 240 13.36 -35.36 -3.07
N GLN A 241 12.58 -34.77 -2.14
CA GLN A 241 11.93 -35.51 -1.06
C GLN A 241 10.94 -36.53 -1.59
N HIS A 242 10.06 -36.15 -2.53
CA HIS A 242 9.12 -37.08 -3.13
C HIS A 242 9.84 -38.23 -3.84
N LYS A 243 10.94 -37.95 -4.55
CA LYS A 243 11.76 -38.98 -5.20
C LYS A 243 12.38 -39.94 -4.19
N LYS A 244 12.93 -39.43 -3.09
CA LYS A 244 13.47 -40.25 -1.98
C LYS A 244 12.38 -41.11 -1.35
N GLU A 245 11.19 -40.56 -1.11
CA GLU A 245 10.07 -41.33 -0.58
C GLU A 245 9.58 -42.43 -1.54
N THR A 246 9.51 -42.16 -2.85
CA THR A 246 9.16 -43.19 -3.84
C THR A 246 10.22 -44.29 -3.92
N ASP A 247 11.50 -43.91 -3.87
CA ASP A 247 12.60 -44.86 -3.90
C ASP A 247 12.60 -45.73 -2.63
N GLU A 248 12.40 -45.15 -1.44
CA GLU A 248 12.26 -45.89 -0.19
C GLU A 248 11.05 -46.82 -0.18
N LYS A 249 9.88 -46.37 -0.66
CA LYS A 249 8.69 -47.21 -0.80
C LYS A 249 8.99 -48.38 -1.75
N SER A 250 9.64 -48.14 -2.88
CA SER A 250 9.99 -49.18 -3.85
C SER A 250 10.97 -50.22 -3.28
N LEU A 251 11.96 -49.78 -2.48
CA LEU A 251 12.90 -50.66 -1.80
C LEU A 251 12.20 -51.52 -0.73
N LYS A 252 11.26 -50.95 0.04
CA LYS A 252 10.42 -51.67 1.02
C LYS A 252 9.52 -52.71 0.35
N TYR A 253 8.92 -52.39 -0.80
CA TYR A 253 8.11 -53.35 -1.57
C TYR A 253 8.96 -54.50 -2.13
N ARG A 254 10.20 -54.22 -2.58
CA ARG A 254 11.11 -55.25 -3.09
C ARG A 254 11.60 -56.20 -1.97
N THR A 255 11.86 -55.66 -0.78
CA THR A 255 12.24 -56.47 0.40
C THR A 255 11.08 -57.30 0.93
N LEU A 256 9.86 -56.78 0.97
CA LEU A 256 8.67 -57.55 1.34
C LEU A 256 8.41 -58.73 0.39
N LYS A 257 8.59 -58.54 -0.92
CA LYS A 257 8.49 -59.64 -1.90
C LYS A 257 9.58 -60.70 -1.71
N GLN A 258 10.79 -60.31 -1.32
CA GLN A 258 11.84 -61.26 -0.96
C GLN A 258 11.51 -62.03 0.32
N ILE A 259 10.95 -61.36 1.34
CA ILE A 259 10.52 -62.01 2.59
C ILE A 259 9.36 -62.98 2.33
N GLN A 260 8.41 -62.64 1.46
CA GLN A 260 7.34 -63.56 1.04
C GLN A 260 7.88 -64.77 0.27
N ALA A 261 8.79 -64.55 -0.68
CA ALA A 261 9.44 -65.65 -1.41
C ALA A 261 10.25 -66.57 -0.47
N ASP A 262 10.93 -66.01 0.54
CA ASP A 262 11.66 -66.78 1.55
C ASP A 262 10.73 -67.55 2.49
N GLN A 263 9.55 -67.00 2.83
CA GLN A 263 8.54 -67.69 3.65
C GLN A 263 7.83 -68.81 2.88
N GLU A 264 7.52 -68.60 1.60
CA GLU A 264 6.97 -69.65 0.73
C GLU A 264 7.99 -70.77 0.49
N SER A 265 9.29 -70.44 0.36
CA SER A 265 10.36 -71.45 0.26
C SER A 265 10.64 -72.21 1.57
N ARG A 266 10.27 -71.64 2.72
CA ARG A 266 10.40 -72.27 4.06
C ARG A 266 9.12 -72.96 4.55
N GLY A 267 8.03 -72.90 3.80
CA GLY A 267 6.72 -73.46 4.18
C GLY A 267 6.57 -74.98 4.03
N SER A 268 7.59 -75.72 3.61
CA SER A 268 7.49 -77.17 3.38
C SER A 268 8.57 -77.99 4.07
N SER A 269 8.66 -77.90 5.40
CA SER A 269 9.29 -78.97 6.21
C SER A 269 9.09 -78.78 7.71
N ARG A 270 8.38 -79.75 8.34
CA ARG A 270 8.47 -80.24 9.75
C ARG A 270 8.44 -79.18 10.89
N GLY A 271 7.59 -79.27 11.90
CA GLY A 271 7.27 -80.46 12.70
C GLY A 271 7.88 -80.32 14.11
N THR A 272 6.99 -80.16 15.11
CA THR A 272 7.15 -80.54 16.53
C THR A 272 8.17 -79.78 17.40
N SER A 273 7.70 -79.03 18.41
CA SER A 273 7.76 -79.45 19.83
C SER A 273 7.36 -78.32 20.79
N VAL A 274 6.87 -78.76 21.94
CA VAL A 274 6.24 -78.04 23.04
C VAL A 274 7.30 -77.50 24.01
N SER A 275 7.08 -76.32 24.62
CA SER A 275 7.29 -76.16 26.08
C SER A 275 6.61 -74.91 26.64
N LYS A 276 6.02 -75.13 27.82
CA LYS A 276 5.20 -74.30 28.70
C LYS A 276 6.06 -73.43 29.62
N GLU A 277 5.43 -72.35 30.12
CA GLU A 277 5.61 -71.69 31.45
C GLU A 277 7.00 -71.11 31.73
N SER A 278 7.25 -69.97 32.39
CA SER A 278 6.64 -69.18 33.46
C SER A 278 7.48 -67.88 33.49
N SER A 279 7.11 -66.70 33.97
CA SER A 279 6.83 -66.33 35.36
C SER A 279 6.94 -64.79 35.38
N VAL A 280 5.97 -64.12 35.96
CA VAL A 280 6.01 -62.69 36.26
C VAL A 280 7.00 -62.49 37.41
N SER A 281 8.13 -61.83 37.14
CA SER A 281 9.13 -61.46 38.15
C SER A 281 9.03 -59.96 38.48
N PRO A 282 9.22 -59.55 39.75
CA PRO A 282 8.98 -58.19 40.23
C PRO A 282 10.04 -57.18 39.72
N PRO A 283 9.77 -55.87 39.78
CA PRO A 283 10.64 -54.86 39.19
C PRO A 283 11.97 -54.75 39.94
N THR A 284 13.06 -55.18 39.31
CA THR A 284 14.42 -54.97 39.82
C THR A 284 14.91 -53.55 39.51
N LEU A 285 15.62 -52.96 40.47
CA LEU A 285 16.23 -51.62 40.41
C LEU A 285 17.11 -51.40 39.17
N ASP A 286 17.66 -52.47 38.60
CA ASP A 286 18.50 -52.40 37.40
C ASP A 286 17.74 -51.96 36.15
N ARG A 287 16.45 -52.33 36.00
CA ARG A 287 15.62 -51.84 34.89
C ARG A 287 15.27 -50.35 35.00
N VAL A 288 15.18 -49.83 36.23
CA VAL A 288 14.95 -48.40 36.47
C VAL A 288 16.22 -47.61 36.19
N ARG A 289 17.38 -48.16 36.55
CA ARG A 289 18.70 -47.58 36.26
C ARG A 289 18.98 -47.52 34.75
N GLU A 290 18.69 -48.58 34.01
CA GLU A 290 18.82 -48.59 32.55
C GLU A 290 17.87 -47.59 31.88
N ARG A 291 16.62 -47.48 32.35
CA ARG A 291 15.68 -46.46 31.84
C ARG A 291 16.16 -45.05 32.15
N LEU A 292 16.67 -44.78 33.35
CA LEU A 292 17.19 -43.45 33.72
C LEU A 292 18.44 -43.08 32.92
N LEU A 293 19.36 -44.02 32.70
CA LEU A 293 20.52 -43.81 31.82
C LEU A 293 20.10 -43.56 30.37
N HIS A 294 19.04 -44.22 29.89
CA HIS A 294 18.48 -43.99 28.56
C HIS A 294 17.79 -42.62 28.44
N TYR A 295 17.05 -42.17 29.45
CA TYR A 295 16.50 -40.81 29.48
C TYR A 295 17.59 -39.74 29.63
N TYR A 296 18.66 -40.05 30.36
CA TYR A 296 19.82 -39.17 30.50
C TYR A 296 20.63 -39.07 29.19
N SER A 297 20.82 -40.18 28.46
CA SER A 297 21.53 -40.17 27.18
C SER A 297 20.70 -39.48 26.08
N ILE A 298 19.38 -39.69 26.06
CA ILE A 298 18.47 -38.97 25.16
C ILE A 298 18.47 -37.47 25.48
N SER A 299 18.36 -37.07 26.75
CA SER A 299 18.38 -35.65 27.11
C SER A 299 19.73 -34.99 26.82
N LYS A 300 20.86 -35.69 27.03
CA LYS A 300 22.20 -35.20 26.67
C LYS A 300 22.39 -35.04 25.16
N SER A 301 21.89 -35.99 24.36
CA SER A 301 21.91 -35.94 22.89
C SER A 301 21.04 -34.81 22.34
N ILE A 302 19.85 -34.61 22.91
CA ILE A 302 18.94 -33.50 22.56
C ILE A 302 19.55 -32.15 22.95
N LEU A 303 20.23 -32.06 24.11
CA LEU A 303 20.85 -30.81 24.56
C LEU A 303 22.08 -30.43 23.73
N GLN A 304 22.90 -31.39 23.30
CA GLN A 304 24.05 -31.11 22.43
C GLN A 304 23.62 -30.70 21.02
N ASN A 305 22.67 -31.42 20.41
CA ASN A 305 22.25 -31.15 19.04
C ASN A 305 21.30 -29.94 18.92
N ASN A 306 20.55 -29.61 19.97
CA ASN A 306 19.66 -28.43 19.99
C ASN A 306 20.19 -27.28 20.87
N SER A 307 21.45 -27.33 21.32
CA SER A 307 22.07 -26.24 22.07
C SER A 307 21.92 -24.85 21.42
N PRO A 308 22.03 -24.67 20.09
CA PRO A 308 21.81 -23.35 19.50
C PRO A 308 20.34 -22.92 19.53
N VAL A 309 19.39 -23.86 19.42
CA VAL A 309 17.95 -23.57 19.47
C VAL A 309 17.52 -23.19 20.89
N ILE A 310 18.03 -23.92 21.89
CA ILE A 310 17.76 -23.63 23.31
C ILE A 310 18.39 -22.29 23.70
N LEU A 311 19.62 -21.99 23.23
CA LEU A 311 20.25 -20.69 23.43
C LEU A 311 19.44 -19.57 22.77
N ALA A 312 18.94 -19.77 21.55
CA ALA A 312 18.10 -18.80 20.85
C ALA A 312 16.77 -18.53 21.59
N VAL A 313 16.14 -19.58 22.15
CA VAL A 313 14.93 -19.44 22.97
C VAL A 313 15.23 -18.69 24.26
N ILE A 314 16.36 -18.98 24.95
CA ILE A 314 16.76 -18.27 26.16
C ILE A 314 17.04 -16.79 25.85
N VAL A 315 17.74 -16.49 24.76
CA VAL A 315 18.01 -15.11 24.31
C VAL A 315 16.71 -14.39 23.96
N LEU A 316 15.76 -15.05 23.27
CA LEU A 316 14.44 -14.49 22.99
C LEU A 316 13.63 -14.21 24.26
N VAL A 317 13.67 -15.09 25.25
CA VAL A 317 13.02 -14.88 26.56
C VAL A 317 13.71 -13.74 27.33
N PHE A 318 15.04 -13.61 27.23
CA PHE A 318 15.78 -12.55 27.89
C PHE A 318 15.52 -11.17 27.25
N ILE A 319 15.52 -11.09 25.92
CA ILE A 319 15.20 -9.87 25.16
C ILE A 319 13.72 -9.51 25.37
N GLY A 320 12.81 -10.48 25.24
CA GLY A 320 11.38 -10.30 25.47
C GLY A 320 11.07 -9.86 26.91
N GLY A 321 11.77 -10.42 27.91
CA GLY A 321 11.66 -10.02 29.30
C GLY A 321 12.19 -8.61 29.58
N LYS A 322 13.28 -8.19 28.90
CA LYS A 322 13.81 -6.82 28.98
C LYS A 322 12.85 -5.82 28.31
N PHE A 323 12.26 -6.19 27.17
CA PHE A 323 11.31 -5.35 26.43
C PHE A 323 9.97 -5.20 27.18
N ALA A 324 9.49 -6.28 27.82
CA ALA A 324 8.31 -6.28 28.66
C ALA A 324 8.47 -5.39 29.91
N ARG A 325 9.64 -5.45 30.58
CA ARG A 325 9.96 -4.58 31.73
C ARG A 325 10.09 -3.11 31.32
N ALA A 326 10.67 -2.82 30.14
CA ALA A 326 10.86 -1.45 29.67
C ALA A 326 9.55 -0.73 29.30
N ARG A 327 8.48 -1.47 28.93
CA ARG A 327 7.19 -0.88 28.53
C ARG A 327 6.05 -1.02 29.55
N LYS A 328 6.31 -1.42 30.82
CA LYS A 328 5.28 -1.68 31.85
C LYS A 328 4.05 -2.45 31.29
N VAL A 329 4.29 -3.43 30.42
CA VAL A 329 3.20 -4.21 29.82
C VAL A 329 2.83 -5.32 30.80
N ASN A 330 1.61 -5.29 31.34
CA ASN A 330 1.08 -6.34 32.20
C ASN A 330 0.79 -7.62 31.39
N LEU A 331 1.85 -8.37 31.04
CA LEU A 331 1.76 -9.64 30.30
C LEU A 331 0.83 -10.66 30.97
N LYS A 332 0.76 -10.64 32.30
CA LYS A 332 -0.12 -11.53 33.08
C LYS A 332 -1.60 -11.33 32.73
N GLN A 333 -1.99 -10.10 32.41
CA GLN A 333 -3.36 -9.76 32.06
C GLN A 333 -3.68 -10.16 30.62
N LYS A 334 -2.75 -9.90 29.69
CA LYS A 334 -2.88 -10.34 28.29
C LYS A 334 -2.91 -11.87 28.15
N LEU A 335 -2.10 -12.61 28.90
CA LEU A 335 -2.14 -14.08 28.91
C LEU A 335 -3.47 -14.62 29.46
N ARG A 336 -4.03 -13.98 30.49
CA ARG A 336 -5.36 -14.33 31.03
C ARG A 336 -6.45 -14.06 30.00
N ASP A 337 -6.38 -12.95 29.26
CA ASP A 337 -7.35 -12.60 28.23
C ASP A 337 -7.26 -13.53 27.01
N THR A 338 -6.04 -13.94 26.61
CA THR A 338 -5.86 -14.93 25.53
C THR A 338 -6.38 -16.31 25.92
N LEU A 339 -6.13 -16.75 27.17
CA LEU A 339 -6.70 -18.00 27.67
C LEU A 339 -8.24 -17.91 27.80
N SER A 340 -8.77 -16.78 28.26
CA SER A 340 -10.20 -16.50 28.33
C SER A 340 -10.88 -16.57 26.95
N MET A 341 -10.29 -15.97 25.92
CA MET A 341 -10.81 -16.06 24.56
C MET A 341 -10.69 -17.47 23.99
N ALA A 342 -9.57 -18.17 24.24
CA ALA A 342 -9.40 -19.56 23.78
C ALA A 342 -10.44 -20.51 24.40
N PHE A 343 -10.80 -20.32 25.67
CA PHE A 343 -11.87 -21.09 26.33
C PHE A 343 -13.28 -20.69 25.88
N LYS A 344 -13.47 -19.46 25.39
CA LYS A 344 -14.76 -19.00 24.85
C LYS A 344 -15.09 -19.61 23.49
N VAL A 345 -14.07 -20.02 22.73
CA VAL A 345 -14.22 -20.65 21.41
C VAL A 345 -14.52 -22.16 21.52
N THR A 346 -14.22 -22.79 22.65
CA THR A 346 -14.48 -24.24 22.85
C THR A 346 -15.91 -24.56 23.32
N TYR A 347 -16.77 -23.56 23.51
CA TYR A 347 -18.15 -23.73 23.99
C TYR A 347 -19.22 -23.22 23.03
N VAL A 348 -18.88 -23.08 21.74
CA VAL A 348 -19.85 -22.88 20.64
C VAL A 348 -19.78 -24.06 19.69
#